data_AF-A0A2T0YEU5-F1
#
_entry.id   AF-A0A2T0YEU5-F1
#
_cell.length_a   1.000
_cell.length_b   1.000
_cell.length_c   1.000
_cell.angle_alpha   90.00
_cell.angle_beta   90.00
_cell.angle_gamma   90.00
#
_symmetry.space_group_name_H-M   'P 1'
#
loop_
_entity.id
_entity.type
_entity.pdbx_description
1 polymer ?
#
loop_
_entity_poly.entity_id
_entity_poly.type
_entity_poly.pdbx_seq_one_letter_code
_entity_poly.pdbx_strand_id
1 'polypeptide(L)'
;MSGAPRRVWTTQSLPDAVDLFDHQNPAVVVVDLRDHPVGLITKAAVSRTAAKQPDRWSTIRCAHLMEPLTSQLRPDDSLEGALALYRDGGPRPLLVFNGDHPIGVLYPEYVLASTPASDRPARASDPMAPASRPRSFSASTPLDLPTSDTDTF
;
A
#
# COMPACT_ATOMS: atom_id res chain seq x y z
N MET A 1 18.09 4.35 17.69
CA MET A 1 18.97 5.03 16.71
C MET A 1 19.03 4.13 15.49
N SER A 2 18.44 4.55 14.36
CA SER A 2 18.40 3.74 13.14
C SER A 2 19.75 3.82 12.45
N GLY A 3 20.34 2.67 12.14
CA GLY A 3 21.53 2.60 11.28
C GLY A 3 21.18 3.02 9.85
N ALA A 4 22.21 3.15 9.00
CA ALA A 4 21.98 3.42 7.58
C ALA A 4 20.95 2.43 7.01
N PRO A 5 19.97 2.90 6.23
CA PRO A 5 18.91 2.03 5.73
C PRO A 5 19.51 0.95 4.83
N ARG A 6 18.99 -0.28 4.95
CA ARG A 6 19.41 -1.40 4.10
C ARG A 6 19.09 -1.12 2.65
N ARG A 7 19.95 -1.57 1.74
CA ARG A 7 19.89 -1.25 0.32
C ARG A 7 19.90 -2.50 -0.55
N VAL A 8 19.18 -2.44 -1.66
CA VAL A 8 19.14 -3.46 -2.70
C VAL A 8 19.20 -2.77 -4.06
N TRP A 9 19.84 -3.38 -5.05
CA TRP A 9 19.99 -2.79 -6.37
C TRP A 9 18.71 -2.97 -7.20
N THR A 10 18.41 -2.02 -8.07
CA THR A 10 17.31 -2.09 -9.06
C THR A 10 17.30 -3.40 -9.86
N THR A 11 18.48 -3.94 -10.16
CA THR A 11 18.69 -5.16 -10.95
C THR A 11 18.61 -6.45 -10.12
N GLN A 12 18.57 -6.38 -8.80
CA GLN A 12 18.40 -7.56 -7.95
C GLN A 12 16.95 -8.04 -7.95
N SER A 13 16.76 -9.30 -7.56
CA SER A 13 15.46 -9.96 -7.50
C SER A 13 14.71 -9.61 -6.20
N LEU A 14 13.39 -9.85 -6.15
CA LEU A 14 12.62 -9.65 -4.92
C LEU A 14 13.12 -10.51 -3.74
N PRO A 15 13.56 -11.77 -3.91
CA PRO A 15 14.19 -12.55 -2.84
C PRO A 15 15.40 -11.86 -2.21
N ASP A 16 16.26 -11.21 -3.01
CA ASP A 16 17.41 -10.46 -2.46
C ASP A 16 16.96 -9.35 -1.51
N ALA A 17 15.82 -8.71 -1.79
CA ALA A 17 15.23 -7.73 -0.88
C ALA A 17 14.59 -8.38 0.36
N VAL A 18 14.05 -9.60 0.24
CA VAL A 18 13.45 -10.34 1.36
C VAL A 18 14.46 -10.63 2.45
N ASP A 19 15.67 -11.03 2.06
CA ASP A 19 16.77 -11.34 2.99
C ASP A 19 17.22 -10.11 3.80
N LEU A 20 16.90 -8.91 3.30
CA LEU A 20 17.21 -7.65 3.96
C LEU A 20 16.10 -7.15 4.89
N PHE A 21 14.89 -7.71 4.87
CA PHE A 21 13.86 -7.29 5.82
C PHE A 21 14.17 -7.80 7.23
N ASP A 22 13.87 -6.97 8.23
CA ASP A 22 13.77 -7.43 9.62
C ASP A 22 12.54 -6.83 10.31
N HIS A 23 12.32 -7.20 11.57
CA HIS A 23 11.17 -6.73 12.34
C HIS A 23 11.19 -5.22 12.61
N GLN A 24 12.36 -4.59 12.62
CA GLN A 24 12.54 -3.16 12.88
C GLN A 24 12.54 -2.33 11.58
N ASN A 25 12.91 -2.96 10.46
CA ASN A 25 13.06 -2.35 9.15
C ASN A 25 12.30 -3.18 8.10
N PRO A 26 10.96 -3.08 8.04
CA PRO A 26 10.15 -3.77 7.04
C PRO A 26 10.20 -3.10 5.65
N ALA A 27 11.15 -2.20 5.42
CA ALA A 27 11.38 -1.55 4.12
C ALA A 27 12.87 -1.53 3.78
N VAL A 28 13.18 -1.61 2.49
CA VAL A 28 14.54 -1.60 1.95
C VAL A 28 14.61 -0.52 0.87
N VAL A 29 15.71 0.22 0.85
CA VAL A 29 15.98 1.25 -0.15
C VAL A 29 16.46 0.59 -1.44
N VAL A 30 15.83 0.95 -2.55
CA VAL A 30 16.28 0.52 -3.88
C VAL A 30 17.22 1.56 -4.45
N VAL A 31 18.40 1.12 -4.88
CA VAL A 31 19.44 1.98 -5.47
C VAL A 31 19.67 1.67 -6.95
N ASP A 32 20.01 2.69 -7.73
CA ASP A 32 20.42 2.56 -9.13
C ASP A 32 21.86 2.00 -9.25
N LEU A 33 22.37 1.93 -10.50
CA LEU A 33 23.71 1.42 -10.76
C LEU A 33 24.85 2.33 -10.26
N ARG A 34 24.54 3.55 -9.80
CA ARG A 34 25.46 4.54 -9.24
C ARG A 34 25.34 4.63 -7.71
N ASP A 35 24.63 3.68 -7.07
CA ASP A 35 24.29 3.68 -5.64
C ASP A 35 23.43 4.88 -5.21
N HIS A 36 22.70 5.50 -6.15
CA HIS A 36 21.74 6.54 -5.80
C HIS A 36 20.40 5.91 -5.40
N PRO A 37 19.77 6.36 -4.29
CA PRO A 37 18.45 5.89 -3.90
C PRO A 37 17.40 6.35 -4.90
N VAL A 38 16.59 5.42 -5.41
CA VAL A 38 15.55 5.66 -6.43
C VAL A 38 14.17 5.18 -6.01
N GLY A 39 14.07 4.33 -4.98
CA GLY A 39 12.79 3.84 -4.51
C GLY A 39 12.86 3.15 -3.15
N LEU A 40 11.70 2.69 -2.69
CA LEU A 40 11.55 1.83 -1.52
C LEU A 40 10.75 0.58 -1.90
N ILE A 41 11.12 -0.56 -1.32
CA ILE A 41 10.29 -1.77 -1.35
C ILE A 41 9.93 -2.12 0.09
N THR A 42 8.65 -2.44 0.32
CA THR A 42 8.16 -2.88 1.63
C THR A 42 7.93 -4.38 1.65
N LYS A 43 8.13 -5.00 2.82
CA LYS A 43 7.82 -6.41 3.05
C LYS A 43 6.37 -6.74 2.68
N ALA A 44 5.44 -5.85 3.03
CA ALA A 44 4.03 -6.00 2.69
C ALA A 44 3.79 -6.01 1.17
N ALA A 45 4.47 -5.16 0.39
CA ALA A 45 4.37 -5.16 -1.07
C ALA A 45 4.90 -6.46 -1.66
N VAL A 46 6.04 -6.97 -1.19
CA VAL A 46 6.59 -8.26 -1.64
C VAL A 46 5.66 -9.41 -1.29
N SER A 47 5.15 -9.49 -0.05
CA SER A 47 4.18 -10.52 0.35
C SER A 47 2.92 -10.52 -0.52
N ARG A 48 2.38 -9.34 -0.84
CA ARG A 48 1.22 -9.22 -1.75
C ARG A 48 1.55 -9.70 -3.16
N THR A 49 2.74 -9.37 -3.67
CA THR A 49 3.18 -9.82 -5.00
C THR A 49 3.40 -11.32 -5.04
N ALA A 50 4.04 -11.90 -4.02
CA ALA A 50 4.22 -13.34 -3.89
C ALA A 50 2.88 -14.09 -3.82
N ALA A 51 1.90 -13.57 -3.08
CA ALA A 51 0.56 -14.15 -3.03
C ALA A 51 -0.19 -14.06 -4.37
N LYS A 52 -0.01 -12.97 -5.13
CA LYS A 52 -0.65 -12.80 -6.44
C LYS A 52 0.01 -13.63 -7.55
N GLN A 53 1.32 -13.89 -7.45
CA GLN A 53 2.12 -14.55 -8.49
C GLN A 53 3.12 -15.55 -7.88
N PRO A 54 2.63 -16.64 -7.26
CA PRO A 54 3.45 -17.56 -6.49
C PRO A 54 4.58 -18.21 -7.32
N ASP A 55 4.34 -18.46 -8.60
CA ASP A 55 5.32 -19.16 -9.46
C ASP A 55 6.38 -18.23 -10.07
N ARG A 56 6.19 -16.90 -9.99
CA ARG A 56 7.00 -15.93 -10.74
C ARG A 56 7.69 -14.87 -9.88
N TRP A 57 7.18 -14.61 -8.68
CA TRP A 57 7.64 -13.48 -7.86
C TRP A 57 9.15 -13.49 -7.57
N SER A 58 9.74 -14.68 -7.44
CA SER A 58 11.18 -14.86 -7.16
C SER A 58 12.09 -14.35 -8.29
N THR A 59 11.56 -14.24 -9.52
CA THR A 59 12.31 -13.75 -10.69
C THR A 59 12.09 -12.27 -10.98
N ILE A 60 11.12 -11.64 -10.30
CA ILE A 60 10.79 -10.23 -10.49
C ILE A 60 11.95 -9.38 -9.97
N ARG A 61 12.36 -8.36 -10.75
CA ARG A 61 13.39 -7.41 -10.33
C ARG A 61 12.81 -6.37 -9.39
N CYS A 62 13.61 -5.91 -8.43
CA CYS A 62 13.25 -4.86 -7.47
C CYS A 62 12.69 -3.61 -8.15
N ALA A 63 13.28 -3.20 -9.28
CA ALA A 63 12.80 -2.05 -10.06
C ALA A 63 11.32 -2.13 -10.48
N HIS A 64 10.74 -3.32 -10.61
CA HIS A 64 9.33 -3.49 -11.02
C HIS A 64 8.33 -3.33 -9.88
N LEU A 65 8.77 -3.47 -8.63
CA LEU A 65 7.89 -3.40 -7.46
C LEU A 65 8.12 -2.17 -6.60
N MET A 66 9.27 -1.51 -6.74
CA MET A 66 9.60 -0.35 -5.92
C MET A 66 8.59 0.78 -6.07
N GLU A 67 8.30 1.44 -4.96
CA GLU A 67 7.64 2.74 -4.95
C GLU A 67 8.71 3.80 -5.24
N PRO A 68 8.58 4.62 -6.30
CA PRO A 68 9.54 5.66 -6.62
C PRO A 68 9.63 6.70 -5.51
N LEU A 69 10.82 7.26 -5.29
CA LEU A 69 11.00 8.40 -4.40
C LEU A 69 10.36 9.66 -5.01
N THR A 70 9.09 9.88 -4.72
CA THR A 70 8.35 11.07 -5.17
C THR A 70 8.45 12.24 -4.20
N SER A 71 8.93 11.99 -2.97
CA SER A 71 9.07 13.01 -1.93
C SER A 71 10.27 12.68 -1.06
N GLN A 72 11.01 13.71 -0.65
CA GLN A 72 12.13 13.59 0.26
C GLN A 72 11.74 14.24 1.58
N LEU A 73 12.05 13.57 2.69
CA LEU A 73 11.92 14.13 4.03
C LEU A 73 13.31 14.47 4.56
N ARG A 74 13.44 15.58 5.28
CA ARG A 74 14.66 15.98 6.00
C ARG A 74 14.47 15.81 7.50
N PRO A 75 15.55 15.64 8.28
CA PRO A 75 15.49 15.53 9.74
C PRO A 75 14.82 16.73 10.41
N ASP A 76 14.99 17.91 9.82
CA ASP A 76 14.48 19.18 10.35
C ASP A 76 13.05 19.47 9.89
N ASP A 77 12.46 18.60 9.06
CA ASP A 77 11.07 18.75 8.65
C ASP A 77 10.13 18.54 9.86
N SER A 78 9.10 19.38 9.94
CA SER A 78 8.14 19.29 11.02
C SER A 78 7.25 18.05 10.90
N LEU A 79 6.65 17.63 12.02
CA LEU A 79 5.64 16.58 12.04
C LEU A 79 4.49 16.87 11.05
N GLU A 80 4.09 18.15 10.94
CA GLU A 80 3.06 18.59 10.01
C GLU A 80 3.50 18.43 8.55
N GLY A 81 4.76 18.73 8.24
CA GLY A 81 5.33 18.49 6.91
C GLY A 81 5.30 17.01 6.53
N ALA A 82 5.67 16.11 7.45
CA ALA A 82 5.55 14.68 7.23
C ALA A 82 4.09 14.22 7.03
N LEU A 83 3.15 14.77 7.82
CA LEU A 83 1.71 14.48 7.67
C LEU A 83 1.16 14.95 6.32
N ALA A 84 1.62 16.09 5.80
CA ALA A 84 1.22 16.58 4.48
C ALA A 84 1.61 15.57 3.39
N LEU A 85 2.83 15.01 3.43
CA LEU A 85 3.27 13.99 2.48
C LEU A 85 2.42 12.71 2.51
N TYR A 86 1.89 12.35 3.69
CA TYR A 86 0.95 11.24 3.84
C TYR A 86 -0.46 11.56 3.37
N ARG A 87 -0.92 12.80 3.52
CA ARG A 87 -2.22 13.23 2.99
C ARG A 87 -2.21 13.18 1.46
N ASP A 88 -1.11 13.59 0.84
CA ASP A 88 -1.02 13.71 -0.62
C ASP A 88 -0.82 12.37 -1.34
N GLY A 89 -0.05 11.44 -0.76
CA GLY A 89 0.27 10.17 -1.41
C GLY A 89 -0.08 8.92 -0.61
N GLY A 90 -0.84 9.06 0.47
CA GLY A 90 -1.26 7.96 1.34
C GLY A 90 -0.18 7.46 2.31
N PRO A 91 -0.56 6.53 3.21
CA PRO A 91 0.32 6.00 4.25
C PRO A 91 1.35 5.02 3.66
N ARG A 92 2.58 5.50 3.45
CA ARG A 92 3.72 4.74 2.93
C ARG A 92 5.00 5.10 3.68
N PRO A 93 6.03 4.26 3.76
CA PRO A 93 7.30 4.67 4.35
C PRO A 93 7.94 5.82 3.56
N LEU A 94 8.55 6.77 4.25
CA LEU A 94 9.26 7.90 3.63
C LEU A 94 10.76 7.78 3.91
N LEU A 95 11.58 8.02 2.90
CA LEU A 95 13.04 8.05 3.06
C LEU A 95 13.47 9.41 3.60
N VAL A 96 14.29 9.40 4.66
CA VAL A 96 14.82 10.59 5.32
C VAL A 96 16.24 10.85 4.84
N PHE A 97 16.51 12.07 4.40
CA PHE A 97 17.76 12.50 3.80
C PHE A 97 18.45 13.59 4.63
N ASN A 98 19.75 13.44 4.86
CA ASN A 98 20.62 14.52 5.30
C ASN A 98 21.54 14.93 4.14
N GLY A 99 21.24 16.05 3.50
CA GLY A 99 21.80 16.38 2.18
C GLY A 99 21.39 15.32 1.15
N ASP A 100 22.35 14.76 0.44
CA ASP A 100 22.12 13.68 -0.55
C ASP A 100 22.18 12.27 0.07
N HIS A 101 22.43 12.17 1.38
CA HIS A 101 22.62 10.88 2.04
C HIS A 101 21.33 10.39 2.71
N PRO A 102 20.81 9.19 2.38
CA PRO A 102 19.68 8.62 3.10
C PRO A 102 20.13 8.13 4.48
N ILE A 103 19.55 8.70 5.53
CA ILE A 103 19.91 8.42 6.93
C ILE A 103 18.91 7.52 7.66
N GLY A 104 17.72 7.28 7.09
CA GLY A 104 16.72 6.44 7.73
C GLY A 104 15.39 6.42 7.00
N VAL A 105 14.44 5.61 7.49
CA VAL A 105 13.09 5.49 6.96
C VAL A 105 12.09 5.89 8.04
N LEU A 106 11.20 6.83 7.74
CA LEU A 106 10.09 7.21 8.59
C LEU A 106 8.85 6.42 8.20
N TYR A 107 8.39 5.57 9.13
CA TYR A 107 7.19 4.76 8.93
C TYR A 107 5.93 5.50 9.40
N PRO A 108 4.82 5.39 8.65
CA PRO A 108 3.59 6.13 8.94
C PRO A 108 2.99 5.75 10.29
N GLU A 109 3.12 4.51 10.75
CA GLU A 109 2.61 4.07 12.04
C GLU A 109 3.18 4.87 13.22
N TYR A 110 4.46 5.28 13.16
CA TYR A 110 5.08 6.08 14.21
C TYR A 110 4.51 7.51 14.23
N VAL A 111 4.38 8.11 13.04
CA VAL A 111 3.81 9.46 12.90
C VAL A 111 2.36 9.50 13.34
N LEU A 112 1.55 8.54 12.89
CA LEU A 112 0.12 8.47 13.19
C LEU A 112 -0.16 8.15 14.66
N ALA A 113 0.70 7.36 15.32
CA ALA A 113 0.63 7.11 16.75
C ALA A 113 0.92 8.38 17.57
N SER A 114 1.84 9.22 17.11
CA SER A 114 2.20 10.49 17.75
C SER A 114 1.28 11.67 17.38
N THR A 115 0.30 11.46 16.48
CA THR A 115 -0.61 12.51 16.00
C THR A 115 -1.99 12.40 16.67
N PRO A 116 -2.58 13.51 17.16
CA PRO A 116 -3.96 13.54 17.63
C PRO A 116 -4.94 13.00 16.59
N ALA A 117 -6.02 12.34 17.04
CA ALA A 117 -6.96 11.68 16.13
C ALA A 117 -7.57 12.62 15.08
N SER A 118 -7.76 13.91 15.43
CA SER A 118 -8.31 14.95 14.55
C SER A 118 -7.45 15.27 13.33
N ASP A 119 -6.14 15.01 13.39
CA ASP A 119 -5.18 15.44 12.37
C ASP A 119 -4.70 14.30 11.46
N ARG A 120 -5.20 13.08 11.69
CA ARG A 120 -4.80 11.90 10.93
C ARG A 120 -5.37 11.96 9.49
N PRO A 121 -4.57 11.62 8.46
CA PRO A 121 -5.08 11.45 7.11
C PRO A 121 -6.18 10.40 7.08
N ALA A 122 -7.23 10.64 6.28
CA ALA A 122 -8.27 9.65 6.04
C ALA A 122 -7.62 8.37 5.54
N ARG A 123 -7.96 7.23 6.16
CA ARG A 123 -7.53 5.92 5.64
C ARG A 123 -7.96 5.85 4.18
N ALA A 124 -7.03 5.52 3.28
CA ALA A 124 -7.34 5.20 1.89
C ALA A 124 -8.51 4.21 1.92
N SER A 125 -9.64 4.65 1.39
CA SER A 125 -10.92 4.00 1.59
C SER A 125 -10.88 2.55 1.09
N ASP A 126 -11.51 1.65 1.84
CA ASP A 126 -11.87 0.32 1.37
C ASP A 126 -12.42 0.40 -0.07
N PRO A 127 -11.98 -0.46 -0.99
CA PRO A 127 -12.63 -0.54 -2.28
C PRO A 127 -14.07 -1.03 -2.07
N MET A 128 -15.02 -0.11 -2.23
CA MET A 128 -16.37 -0.37 -2.71
C MET A 128 -17.25 -1.21 -1.78
N ALA A 129 -17.86 -0.54 -0.78
CA ALA A 129 -19.18 -0.98 -0.33
C ALA A 129 -20.14 -0.88 -1.54
N PRO A 130 -20.80 -1.97 -1.97
CA PRO A 130 -21.71 -1.89 -3.11
C PRO A 130 -22.89 -0.99 -2.75
N ALA A 131 -23.16 -0.03 -3.63
CA ALA A 131 -24.32 0.83 -3.57
C ALA A 131 -25.59 -0.01 -3.51
N SER A 132 -26.28 0.02 -2.37
CA SER A 132 -27.64 -0.49 -2.22
C SER A 132 -28.55 0.28 -3.19
N ARG A 133 -28.81 -0.29 -4.36
CA ARG A 133 -29.84 0.20 -5.27
C ARG A 133 -31.20 0.04 -4.58
N PRO A 134 -32.04 1.10 -4.50
CA PRO A 134 -33.43 0.91 -4.15
C PRO A 134 -34.12 0.13 -5.28
N ARG A 135 -34.69 -1.03 -4.95
CA ARG A 135 -35.56 -1.78 -5.87
C ARG A 135 -36.86 -0.99 -6.05
N SER A 136 -36.96 -0.22 -7.13
CA SER A 136 -38.25 0.17 -7.69
C SER A 136 -38.87 -1.07 -8.35
N PHE A 137 -39.96 -1.58 -7.79
CA PHE A 137 -40.87 -2.49 -8.49
C PHE A 137 -42.22 -1.77 -8.61
N SER A 138 -42.51 -1.28 -9.81
CA SER A 138 -43.87 -0.97 -10.25
C SER A 138 -44.31 -2.00 -11.29
N ALA A 139 -45.54 -2.43 -11.10
CA ALA A 139 -46.30 -3.51 -11.73
C ALA A 139 -46.29 -3.56 -13.27
N SER A 140 -46.52 -4.77 -13.82
CA SER A 140 -47.75 -5.07 -14.59
C SER A 140 -47.83 -6.55 -15.00
N THR A 141 -48.99 -7.15 -14.75
CA THR A 141 -49.55 -8.43 -15.23
C THR A 141 -49.60 -8.49 -16.78
N PRO A 142 -49.72 -9.66 -17.45
CA PRO A 142 -50.96 -10.45 -17.57
C PRO A 142 -50.76 -11.99 -17.42
N LEU A 143 -51.67 -12.73 -16.79
CA LEU A 143 -52.86 -13.43 -17.33
C LEU A 143 -52.51 -14.73 -18.11
N ASP A 144 -52.72 -15.90 -17.48
CA ASP A 144 -53.43 -17.03 -18.09
C ASP A 144 -53.88 -18.08 -17.04
N LEU A 145 -55.09 -18.62 -17.26
CA LEU A 145 -55.88 -19.60 -16.48
C LEU A 145 -55.46 -21.06 -16.80
N PRO A 146 -56.17 -22.13 -16.34
CA PRO A 146 -56.81 -22.43 -15.06
C PRO A 146 -56.27 -23.75 -14.45
N THR A 147 -56.50 -24.02 -13.16
CA THR A 147 -56.31 -25.38 -12.61
C THR A 147 -57.59 -25.85 -11.93
N SER A 148 -57.90 -27.11 -12.21
CA SER A 148 -59.18 -27.78 -12.09
C SER A 148 -59.76 -27.82 -10.68
N ASP A 149 -61.09 -27.73 -10.66
CA ASP A 149 -61.95 -28.08 -9.55
C ASP A 149 -61.59 -29.45 -8.97
N THR A 150 -61.41 -29.46 -7.66
CA THR A 150 -61.45 -30.66 -6.84
C THR A 150 -62.86 -30.70 -6.27
N ASP A 151 -63.69 -31.59 -6.80
CA ASP A 151 -64.92 -31.97 -6.10
C ASP A 151 -64.91 -33.46 -5.80
N THR A 152 -65.37 -33.74 -4.59
CA THR A 152 -65.33 -35.04 -3.93
C THR A 152 -66.75 -35.62 -3.98
N PHE A 153 -66.83 -36.93 -4.26
CA PHE A 153 -68.01 -37.82 -4.31
C PHE A 153 -68.71 -38.01 -5.66
#